data_AF-A0A7X7K453-F1
#
_entry.id   AF-A0A7X7K453-F1
#
_cell.length_a   1.000
_cell.length_b   1.000
_cell.length_c   1.000
_cell.angle_alpha   90.00
_cell.angle_beta   90.00
_cell.angle_gamma   90.00
#
_symmetry.space_group_name_H-M   'P 1'
#
loop_
_entity.id
_entity.type
_entity.pdbx_description
1 polymer ?
#
loop_
_entity_poly.entity_id
_entity_poly.type
_entity_poly.pdbx_seq_one_letter_code
_entity_poly.pdbx_strand_id
1 'polypeptide(L)'
;PLVAGFTMAAVMAVDPQLRQQVRALGATRLQTTLTVLAEARVGVVVSIIAGFGSIISEVGAVMLVGGNIEHRTRVLTTAIVLETRKGTFDLAIALGVILLALSFLTNVAMLYLQGKSFEQ
;
A
#
# COMPACT_ATOMS: atom_id res chain seq x y z
N PRO A 1 10.04 -2.89 -1.94
CA PRO A 1 10.86 -1.70 -2.29
C PRO A 1 10.05 -0.39 -2.30
N LEU A 2 8.85 -0.37 -2.90
CA LEU A 2 8.02 0.84 -3.02
C LEU A 2 7.71 1.51 -1.68
N VAL A 3 7.17 0.75 -0.72
CA VAL A 3 6.83 1.29 0.61
C VAL A 3 8.06 1.90 1.30
N ALA A 4 9.21 1.22 1.21
CA ALA A 4 10.46 1.71 1.80
C ALA A 4 10.96 3.00 1.14
N GLY A 5 10.91 3.09 -0.20
CA GLY A 5 11.30 4.28 -0.95
C GLY A 5 10.42 5.48 -0.64
N PHE A 6 9.10 5.30 -0.63
CA PHE A 6 8.17 6.38 -0.27
C PHE A 6 8.24 6.76 1.21
N THR A 7 8.48 5.81 2.10
CA THR A 7 8.70 6.08 3.53
C THR A 7 9.97 6.89 3.73
N MET A 8 11.05 6.55 3.00
CA MET A 8 12.29 7.32 3.03
C MET A 8 12.06 8.75 2.53
N ALA A 9 11.34 8.93 1.42
CA ALA A 9 10.98 10.25 0.91
C ALA A 9 10.16 11.06 1.93
N ALA A 10 9.15 10.44 2.56
CA ALA A 10 8.35 11.06 3.61
C ALA A 10 9.20 11.51 4.81
N VAL A 11 10.11 10.66 5.27
CA VAL A 11 11.03 10.95 6.38
C VAL A 11 12.05 12.03 6.03
N MET A 12 12.49 12.12 4.76
CA MET A 12 13.37 13.18 4.29
C MET A 12 12.66 14.53 4.11
N ALA A 13 11.33 14.53 3.91
CA ALA A 13 10.51 15.72 3.81
C ALA A 13 10.22 16.37 5.18
N VAL A 14 10.38 15.64 6.28
CA VAL A 14 10.29 16.20 7.64
C VAL A 14 11.41 17.21 7.87
N ASP A 15 11.10 18.31 8.57
CA ASP A 15 12.06 19.36 8.90
C ASP A 15 13.36 18.77 9.50
N PRO A 16 14.53 19.00 8.88
CA PRO A 16 15.82 18.57 9.40
C PRO A 16 16.11 19.08 10.83
N GLN A 17 15.54 20.22 11.22
CA GLN A 17 15.74 20.81 12.54
C GLN A 17 15.06 20.00 13.65
N LEU A 18 13.97 19.31 13.37
CA LEU A 18 13.25 18.48 14.35
C LEU A 18 14.20 17.47 15.02
N ARG A 19 15.06 16.82 14.23
CA ARG A 19 16.05 15.86 14.75
C ARG A 19 17.07 16.50 15.68
N GLN A 20 17.49 17.72 15.38
CA GLN A 20 18.47 18.45 16.18
C GLN A 20 17.84 18.91 17.50
N GLN A 21 16.61 19.44 17.45
CA GLN A 21 15.85 19.88 18.61
C GLN A 21 15.56 18.73 19.58
N VAL A 22 15.04 17.61 19.07
CA VAL A 22 14.71 16.43 19.89
C VAL A 22 15.96 15.86 20.57
N ARG A 23 17.11 15.85 19.88
CA ARG A 23 18.39 15.47 20.49
C ARG A 23 18.91 16.47 21.52
N ALA A 24 18.74 17.77 21.29
CA ALA A 24 19.11 18.82 22.24
C ALA A 24 18.32 18.71 23.55
N LEU A 25 17.09 18.19 23.48
CA LEU A 25 16.25 17.86 24.64
C LEU A 25 16.65 16.55 25.36
N GLY A 26 17.76 15.92 24.97
CA GLY A 26 18.28 14.71 25.61
C GLY A 26 17.66 13.41 25.11
N ALA A 27 16.93 13.41 23.99
CA ALA A 27 16.34 12.20 23.45
C ALA A 27 17.39 11.20 22.97
N THR A 28 17.16 9.92 23.27
CA THR A 28 17.93 8.79 22.74
C THR A 28 17.73 8.64 21.23
N ARG A 29 18.60 7.84 20.60
CA ARG A 29 18.49 7.53 19.15
C ARG A 29 17.13 6.94 18.78
N LEU A 30 16.61 6.04 19.62
CA LEU A 30 15.31 5.39 19.39
C LEU A 30 14.16 6.41 19.47
N GLN A 31 14.16 7.25 20.52
CA GLN A 31 13.17 8.32 20.68
C GLN A 31 13.20 9.29 19.50
N THR A 32 14.38 9.71 19.06
CA THR A 32 14.53 10.60 17.89
C THR A 32 13.91 9.98 16.63
N THR A 33 14.19 8.69 16.36
CA THR A 33 13.63 8.00 15.18
C THR A 33 12.11 7.88 15.26
N LEU A 34 11.57 7.52 16.43
CA LEU A 34 10.13 7.41 16.62
C LEU A 34 9.42 8.75 16.45
N THR A 35 9.99 9.84 16.96
CA THR A 35 9.44 11.19 16.77
C THR A 35 9.41 11.59 15.30
N VAL A 36 10.51 11.35 14.56
CA VAL A 36 10.56 11.66 13.12
C VAL A 36 9.56 10.81 12.32
N LEU A 37 9.38 9.54 12.67
CA LEU A 37 8.37 8.68 12.04
C LEU A 37 6.94 9.13 12.36
N ALA A 38 6.70 9.60 13.59
CA ALA A 38 5.41 10.15 14.00
C ALA A 38 5.08 11.43 13.23
N GLU A 39 6.08 12.29 12.98
CA GLU A 39 5.92 13.48 12.14
C GLU A 39 5.66 13.09 10.68
N ALA A 40 6.41 12.10 10.17
CA ALA A 40 6.23 11.58 8.81
C ALA A 40 4.97 10.72 8.62
N ARG A 41 4.10 10.56 9.63
CA ARG A 41 2.99 9.59 9.65
C ARG A 41 2.11 9.67 8.40
N VAL A 42 1.83 10.87 7.91
CA VAL A 42 0.99 11.08 6.72
C VAL A 42 1.65 10.44 5.51
N GLY A 43 2.92 10.76 5.26
CA GLY A 43 3.68 10.20 4.16
C GLY A 43 3.92 8.69 4.29
N VAL A 44 4.06 8.17 5.51
CA VAL A 44 4.14 6.72 5.76
C VAL A 44 2.83 6.03 5.37
N VAL A 45 1.68 6.60 5.75
CA VAL A 45 0.36 6.06 5.36
C VAL A 45 0.19 6.09 3.84
N VAL A 46 0.54 7.19 3.17
CA VAL A 46 0.52 7.27 1.70
C VAL A 46 1.42 6.20 1.08
N SER A 47 2.59 5.94 1.67
CA SER A 47 3.51 4.89 1.20
C SER A 47 2.88 3.50 1.25
N ILE A 48 2.11 3.21 2.29
CA ILE A 48 1.37 1.95 2.45
C ILE A 48 0.27 1.84 1.39
N ILE A 49 -0.52 2.91 1.19
CA ILE A 49 -1.59 2.96 0.19
C ILE A 49 -1.02 2.71 -1.21
N ALA A 50 0.10 3.35 -1.55
CA ALA A 50 0.78 3.15 -2.83
C ALA A 50 1.31 1.71 -2.98
N GLY A 51 1.84 1.12 -1.90
CA GLY A 51 2.26 -0.28 -1.89
C GLY A 51 1.10 -1.25 -2.12
N PHE A 52 -0.05 -0.98 -1.50
CA PHE A 52 -1.28 -1.75 -1.70
C PHE A 52 -1.74 -1.72 -3.17
N GLY A 53 -1.79 -0.53 -3.77
CA GLY A 53 -2.15 -0.37 -5.19
C GLY A 53 -1.21 -1.12 -6.13
N SER A 54 0.07 -1.17 -5.81
CA SER A 54 1.05 -1.93 -6.60
C SER A 54 0.84 -3.44 -6.49
N ILE A 55 0.60 -3.99 -5.30
CA ILE A 55 0.51 -5.44 -5.12
C ILE A 55 -0.84 -6.01 -5.57
N ILE A 56 -1.93 -5.26 -5.41
CA ILE A 56 -3.27 -5.71 -5.85
C ILE A 56 -3.35 -5.85 -7.38
N SER A 57 -2.50 -5.12 -8.09
CA SER A 57 -2.38 -5.15 -9.56
C SER A 57 -1.38 -6.20 -10.06
N GLU A 58 -0.65 -6.87 -9.16
CA GLU A 58 0.37 -7.84 -9.52
C GLU A 58 -0.26 -9.19 -9.88
N VAL A 59 0.02 -9.68 -11.07
CA VAL A 59 -0.53 -10.96 -11.57
C VAL A 59 0.56 -11.95 -11.94
N GLY A 60 1.66 -11.47 -12.51
CA GLY A 60 2.73 -12.32 -13.01
C GLY A 60 3.42 -13.08 -11.88
N ALA A 61 3.90 -12.35 -10.87
CA ALA A 61 4.59 -12.97 -9.74
C ALA A 61 3.67 -13.93 -8.97
N VAL A 62 2.41 -13.54 -8.75
CA VAL A 62 1.42 -14.37 -8.02
C VAL A 62 1.14 -15.66 -8.78
N MET A 63 0.96 -15.58 -10.11
CA MET A 63 0.69 -16.76 -10.93
C MET A 63 1.90 -17.69 -11.05
N LEU A 64 3.12 -17.14 -11.12
CA LEU A 64 4.36 -17.93 -11.23
C LEU A 64 4.70 -18.69 -9.93
N VAL A 65 4.49 -18.06 -8.77
CA VAL A 65 4.88 -18.64 -7.47
C VAL A 65 3.71 -19.35 -6.78
N GLY A 66 2.54 -18.70 -6.71
CA GLY A 66 1.36 -19.23 -6.02
C GLY A 66 0.49 -20.15 -6.88
N GLY A 67 0.66 -20.11 -8.19
CA GLY A 67 -0.14 -20.88 -9.13
C GLY A 67 -1.59 -20.37 -9.25
N ASN A 68 -2.50 -21.26 -9.63
CA ASN A 68 -3.91 -20.92 -9.86
C ASN A 68 -4.86 -22.09 -9.52
N ILE A 69 -4.74 -22.62 -8.31
CA ILE A 69 -5.53 -23.76 -7.84
C ILE A 69 -6.84 -23.25 -7.24
N GLU A 70 -7.95 -23.75 -7.77
CA GLU A 70 -9.29 -23.41 -7.30
C GLU A 70 -9.45 -23.72 -5.81
N HIS A 71 -10.10 -22.81 -5.07
CA HIS A 71 -10.32 -22.89 -3.61
C HIS A 71 -9.06 -23.02 -2.74
N ARG A 72 -7.86 -22.82 -3.30
CA ARG A 72 -6.59 -22.92 -2.56
C ARG A 72 -5.70 -21.71 -2.75
N THR A 73 -5.28 -21.45 -3.99
CA THR A 73 -4.30 -20.40 -4.31
C THR A 73 -4.78 -19.42 -5.38
N ARG A 74 -5.94 -19.68 -6.00
CA ARG A 74 -6.56 -18.79 -6.97
C ARG A 74 -6.98 -17.48 -6.30
N VAL A 75 -6.50 -16.37 -6.85
CA VAL A 75 -6.91 -15.00 -6.49
C VAL A 75 -7.66 -14.37 -7.66
N LEU A 76 -8.35 -13.26 -7.42
CA LEU A 76 -9.17 -12.60 -8.45
C LEU A 76 -8.36 -12.26 -9.71
N THR A 77 -7.14 -11.73 -9.57
CA THR A 77 -6.29 -11.38 -10.72
C THR A 77 -5.92 -12.58 -11.59
N THR A 78 -5.57 -13.72 -10.98
CA THR A 78 -5.23 -14.95 -11.72
C THR A 78 -6.47 -15.65 -12.28
N ALA A 79 -7.63 -15.48 -11.64
CA ALA A 79 -8.92 -15.93 -12.18
C ALA A 79 -9.31 -15.14 -13.43
N ILE A 80 -9.17 -13.82 -13.44
CA ILE A 80 -9.41 -12.95 -14.62
C ILE A 80 -8.56 -13.44 -15.80
N VAL A 81 -7.26 -13.66 -15.58
CA VAL A 81 -6.37 -14.17 -16.63
C VAL A 81 -6.79 -15.55 -17.12
N LEU A 82 -7.20 -16.46 -16.23
CA LEU A 82 -7.65 -17.79 -16.59
C LEU A 82 -8.88 -17.76 -17.49
N GLU A 83 -9.92 -17.03 -17.10
CA GLU A 83 -11.17 -16.92 -17.85
C GLU A 83 -10.95 -16.21 -19.19
N THR A 84 -10.09 -15.19 -19.22
CA THR A 84 -9.67 -14.55 -20.48
C THR A 84 -9.00 -15.55 -21.43
N ARG A 85 -8.14 -16.44 -20.92
CA ARG A 85 -7.47 -17.48 -21.71
C ARG A 85 -8.40 -18.61 -22.18
N LYS A 86 -9.49 -18.86 -21.45
CA LYS A 86 -10.54 -19.82 -21.85
C LYS A 86 -11.50 -19.24 -22.90
N GLY A 87 -11.44 -17.93 -23.18
CA GLY A 87 -12.39 -17.22 -24.04
C GLY A 87 -13.70 -16.85 -23.33
N THR A 88 -13.80 -17.06 -22.01
CA THR A 88 -14.96 -16.69 -21.18
C THR A 88 -14.85 -15.23 -20.74
N PHE A 89 -14.85 -14.31 -21.71
CA PHE A 89 -14.64 -12.88 -21.48
C PHE A 89 -15.71 -12.24 -20.59
N ASP A 90 -16.95 -12.71 -20.67
CA ASP A 90 -18.05 -12.23 -19.83
C ASP A 90 -17.72 -12.38 -18.33
N LEU A 91 -17.28 -13.59 -17.93
CA LEU A 91 -16.86 -13.86 -16.55
C LEU A 91 -15.58 -13.09 -16.19
N ALA A 92 -14.62 -12.97 -17.11
CA ALA A 92 -13.39 -12.21 -16.87
C ALA A 92 -13.67 -10.72 -16.61
N ILE A 93 -14.58 -10.11 -17.37
CA ILE A 93 -15.00 -8.72 -17.20
C ILE A 93 -15.75 -8.56 -15.88
N ALA A 94 -16.68 -9.47 -15.56
CA ALA A 94 -17.41 -9.43 -14.29
C ALA A 94 -16.45 -9.47 -13.08
N LEU A 95 -15.47 -10.38 -13.09
CA LEU A 95 -14.43 -10.45 -12.06
C LEU A 95 -13.56 -9.20 -12.02
N GLY A 96 -13.23 -8.62 -13.18
CA GLY A 96 -12.50 -7.36 -13.29
C GLY A 96 -13.23 -6.19 -12.64
N VAL A 97 -14.53 -6.04 -12.89
CA VAL A 97 -15.36 -5.01 -12.27
C VAL A 97 -15.43 -5.20 -10.75
N ILE A 98 -15.60 -6.44 -10.28
CA ILE A 98 -15.60 -6.76 -8.84
C ILE A 98 -14.26 -6.37 -8.21
N LEU A 99 -13.14 -6.74 -8.83
CA LEU A 99 -11.82 -6.40 -8.34
C LEU A 99 -11.59 -4.88 -8.28
N LEU A 100 -12.01 -4.15 -9.33
CA LEU A 100 -11.92 -2.70 -9.36
C LEU A 100 -12.77 -2.05 -8.25
N ALA A 101 -14.00 -2.52 -8.05
CA ALA A 101 -14.87 -2.03 -6.98
C ALA A 101 -14.25 -2.27 -5.59
N LEU A 102 -13.72 -3.48 -5.35
CA LEU A 102 -13.05 -3.81 -4.08
C LEU A 102 -11.79 -2.97 -3.87
N SER A 103 -10.97 -2.79 -4.92
CA SER A 103 -9.76 -1.97 -4.87
C SER A 103 -10.11 -0.52 -4.55
N PHE A 104 -11.11 0.04 -5.22
CA PHE A 104 -11.59 1.40 -4.98
C PHE A 104 -12.13 1.58 -3.55
N LEU A 105 -13.01 0.69 -3.09
CA LEU A 105 -13.57 0.74 -1.74
C LEU A 105 -12.48 0.65 -0.67
N THR A 106 -11.50 -0.23 -0.87
CA THR A 106 -10.38 -0.39 0.05
C THR A 106 -9.50 0.87 0.07
N ASN A 107 -9.20 1.43 -1.09
CA ASN A 107 -8.40 2.65 -1.20
C ASN A 107 -9.09 3.85 -0.55
N VAL A 108 -10.39 4.02 -0.81
CA VAL A 108 -11.21 5.07 -0.18
C VAL A 108 -11.29 4.87 1.33
N ALA A 109 -11.49 3.64 1.81
CA ALA A 109 -11.49 3.36 3.25
C ALA A 109 -10.15 3.71 3.91
N MET A 110 -9.02 3.36 3.27
CA MET A 110 -7.69 3.75 3.74
C MET A 110 -7.50 5.27 3.78
N LEU A 111 -7.99 5.98 2.76
CA LEU A 111 -7.94 7.45 2.70
C LEU A 111 -8.80 8.10 3.78
N TYR A 112 -10.01 7.60 4.03
CA TYR A 112 -10.87 8.10 5.11
C TYR A 112 -10.26 7.87 6.49
N LEU A 113 -9.62 6.73 6.71
CA LEU A 113 -8.89 6.46 7.96
C LEU A 113 -7.70 7.41 8.16
N GLN A 114 -7.09 7.89 7.07
CA GLN A 114 -6.03 8.91 7.11
C GLN A 114 -6.56 10.31 7.43
N GLY A 115 -7.79 10.65 6.99
CA GLY A 115 -8.41 11.98 7.10
C GLY A 115 -8.52 12.55 8.52
N LYS A 116 -8.28 11.74 9.56
CA LYS A 116 -8.17 12.21 10.95
C LYS A 116 -6.85 12.96 11.27
N SER A 117 -5.93 13.11 10.32
CA SER A 117 -4.67 13.84 10.54
C SER A 117 -4.46 15.07 9.65
N PHE A 118 -5.49 15.54 8.94
CA PHE A 118 -5.45 16.82 8.21
C PHE A 118 -5.87 18.02 9.07
N GLU A 119 -6.28 17.79 10.33
CA GLU A 119 -6.43 18.85 11.31
C GLU A 119 -5.19 18.93 12.19
N GLN A 120 -4.49 20.06 12.08
CA GLN A 120 -3.36 20.62 12.85
C GLN A 120 -2.02 20.64 12.13
#